data_AF-A0A8X6K6N7-F1
#
_entry.id   AF-A0A8X6K6N7-F1
#
_cell.length_a   1.000
_cell.length_b   1.000
_cell.length_c   1.000
_cell.angle_alpha   90.00
_cell.angle_beta   90.00
_cell.angle_gamma   90.00
#
_symmetry.space_group_name_H-M   'P 1'
#
loop_
_entity.id
_entity.type
_entity.pdbx_description
1 polymer ?
#
loop_
_entity_poly.entity_id
_entity_poly.type
_entity_poly.pdbx_seq_one_letter_code
_entity_poly.pdbx_strand_id
1 'polypeptide(L)'
;MHERNPAVIHLSIHLENGQRVYFTDENVLQRALNPPGTTLTAFFTLCQEDAFARTLLYSEVPSYYTWNETKKVFKRRRRGEPVDGQPGIFRENTIGRLYTVHSNQNECFYLRMLLVNVPGPRSFHELKIVDGVTHATFRSACQALNLLESDQQWIYV
;
A
#
# COMPACT_ATOMS: atom_id res chain seq x y z
N MET A 1 -17.20 -23.72 10.63
CA MET A 1 -16.70 -22.34 10.52
C MET A 1 -15.92 -22.28 9.21
N HIS A 2 -16.45 -21.65 8.16
CA HIS A 2 -15.80 -21.64 6.84
C HIS A 2 -14.64 -20.64 6.84
N GLU A 3 -13.41 -21.13 6.98
CA GLU A 3 -12.23 -20.35 6.63
C GLU A 3 -12.26 -20.13 5.11
N ARG A 4 -12.34 -18.86 4.68
CA ARG A 4 -12.15 -18.53 3.27
C ARG A 4 -10.69 -18.83 2.93
N ASN A 5 -10.47 -19.78 2.03
CA ASN A 5 -9.19 -20.04 1.41
C ASN A 5 -9.26 -19.54 -0.04
N PRO A 6 -8.48 -18.52 -0.42
CA PRO A 6 -7.47 -17.82 0.39
C PRO A 6 -8.06 -16.83 1.39
N ALA A 7 -7.31 -16.57 2.46
CA ALA A 7 -7.61 -15.49 3.38
C ALA A 7 -7.46 -14.14 2.65
N VAL A 8 -8.37 -13.20 2.92
CA VAL A 8 -8.35 -11.87 2.30
C VAL A 8 -8.09 -10.81 3.36
N ILE A 9 -7.03 -10.02 3.19
CA ILE A 9 -6.69 -8.88 4.05
C ILE A 9 -7.06 -7.58 3.33
N HIS A 10 -7.77 -6.70 4.03
CA HIS A 10 -8.12 -5.38 3.51
C HIS A 10 -6.96 -4.42 3.69
N LEU A 11 -6.50 -3.87 2.57
CA LEU A 11 -5.42 -2.90 2.51
C LEU A 11 -6.01 -1.51 2.32
N SER A 12 -5.68 -0.62 3.24
CA SER A 12 -6.13 0.78 3.24
C SER A 12 -5.44 1.55 2.12
N ILE A 13 -6.18 2.48 1.52
CA ILE A 13 -5.66 3.48 0.58
C ILE A 13 -6.26 4.82 0.98
N HIS A 14 -5.40 5.82 1.13
CA HIS A 14 -5.78 7.20 1.38
C HIS A 14 -4.61 8.09 0.98
N LEU A 15 -4.86 9.35 0.67
CA LEU A 15 -3.80 10.35 0.53
C LEU A 15 -3.13 10.60 1.89
N GLU A 16 -1.98 11.26 1.87
CA GLU A 16 -1.30 11.69 3.09
C GLU A 16 -2.25 12.50 3.98
N ASN A 17 -2.34 12.14 5.26
CA ASN A 17 -3.29 12.68 6.23
C ASN A 17 -4.78 12.46 5.93
N GLY A 18 -5.11 11.72 4.86
CA GLY A 18 -6.48 11.37 4.46
C GLY A 18 -7.06 10.12 5.14
N GLN A 19 -6.39 9.56 6.16
CA GLN A 19 -6.90 8.39 6.86
C GLN A 19 -8.28 8.67 7.48
N ARG A 20 -9.17 7.67 7.41
CA ARG A 20 -10.47 7.73 8.09
C ARG A 20 -10.26 7.60 9.60
N VAL A 21 -10.71 8.60 10.34
CA VAL A 21 -10.61 8.64 11.80
C VAL A 21 -12.01 8.77 12.39
N TYR A 22 -12.33 7.92 13.37
CA TYR A 22 -13.55 8.04 14.17
C TYR A 22 -13.26 8.89 15.41
N PHE A 23 -14.13 9.83 15.77
CA PHE A 23 -13.91 10.69 16.92
C PHE A 23 -14.91 10.37 18.04
N THR A 24 -14.45 10.47 19.28
CA THR A 24 -15.27 10.63 20.49
C THR A 24 -14.74 11.84 21.25
N ASP A 25 -15.54 12.40 22.14
CA ASP A 25 -15.15 13.59 22.92
C ASP A 25 -13.84 13.36 23.70
N GLU A 26 -13.58 12.13 24.14
CA GLU A 26 -12.38 11.76 24.89
C GLU A 26 -11.13 11.63 24.02
N ASN A 27 -11.26 11.36 22.71
CA ASN A 27 -10.14 11.01 21.85
C ASN A 27 -9.85 12.02 20.73
N VAL A 28 -10.67 13.06 20.56
CA VAL A 28 -10.58 13.99 19.45
C VAL A 28 -9.22 14.68 19.35
N LEU A 29 -8.70 15.22 20.46
CA LEU A 29 -7.40 15.89 20.50
C LEU A 29 -6.27 14.92 20.19
N GLN A 30 -6.30 13.72 20.79
CA GLN A 30 -5.28 12.70 20.56
C GLN A 30 -5.25 12.25 19.10
N ARG A 31 -6.40 11.98 18.50
CA ARG A 31 -6.50 11.48 17.12
C ARG A 31 -6.22 12.55 16.07
N ALA A 32 -6.47 13.82 16.37
CA ALA A 32 -6.07 14.94 15.53
C ALA A 32 -4.54 15.11 15.48
N LEU A 33 -3.87 14.96 16.63
CA LEU A 33 -2.41 15.09 16.73
C LEU A 33 -1.66 13.83 16.29
N ASN A 34 -2.22 12.65 16.58
CA ASN A 34 -1.62 11.36 16.30
C ASN A 34 -2.64 10.45 15.60
N PRO A 35 -2.76 10.58 14.27
CA PRO A 35 -3.65 9.72 13.51
C PRO A 35 -3.26 8.25 13.67
N PRO A 36 -4.23 7.33 13.73
CA PRO A 36 -3.95 5.91 13.88
C PRO A 36 -3.19 5.38 12.66
N GLY A 37 -2.19 4.53 12.90
CA GLY A 37 -1.49 3.82 11.84
C GLY A 37 -2.47 2.98 11.01
N THR A 38 -2.29 3.01 9.70
CA THR A 38 -3.06 2.22 8.73
C THR A 38 -2.17 1.11 8.16
N THR A 39 -2.76 0.17 7.42
CA THR A 39 -1.96 -0.80 6.68
C THR A 39 -1.05 -0.13 5.65
N LEU A 40 -1.41 1.03 5.10
CA LEU A 40 -0.59 1.74 4.14
C LEU A 40 0.63 2.40 4.81
N THR A 41 0.41 3.13 5.91
CA THR A 41 1.53 3.76 6.63
C THR A 41 2.44 2.71 7.24
N ALA A 42 1.89 1.60 7.74
CA ALA A 42 2.69 0.49 8.25
C ALA A 42 3.47 -0.25 7.16
N PHE A 43 2.97 -0.29 5.92
CA PHE A 43 3.73 -0.81 4.79
C PHE A 43 4.94 0.07 4.48
N PHE A 44 4.79 1.40 4.51
CA PHE A 44 5.90 2.33 4.36
C PHE A 44 6.97 2.15 5.44
N THR A 45 6.57 2.09 6.72
CA THR A 45 7.49 1.80 7.83
C THR A 45 8.17 0.44 7.64
N LEU A 46 7.42 -0.59 7.23
CA LEU A 46 7.99 -1.91 6.96
C LEU A 46 9.06 -1.86 5.86
N CYS A 47 8.86 -1.09 4.80
CA CYS A 47 9.83 -0.94 3.71
C CYS A 47 11.09 -0.15 4.14
N GLN A 48 10.97 0.74 5.13
CA GLN A 48 12.13 1.41 5.73
C GLN A 48 13.01 0.41 6.48
N GLU A 49 12.39 -0.52 7.21
CA GLU A 49 13.07 -1.42 8.16
C GLU A 49 13.51 -2.76 7.53
N ASP A 50 12.77 -3.30 6.57
CA ASP A 50 12.95 -4.66 6.05
C ASP A 50 13.30 -4.67 4.56
N ALA A 51 14.48 -5.19 4.23
CA ALA A 51 14.96 -5.29 2.85
C ALA A 51 14.09 -6.21 1.98
N PHE A 52 13.51 -7.27 2.54
CA PHE A 52 12.62 -8.16 1.79
C PHE A 52 11.30 -7.45 1.47
N ALA A 53 10.76 -6.67 2.41
CA ALA A 53 9.53 -5.91 2.15
C ALA A 53 9.69 -4.90 1.01
N ARG A 54 10.91 -4.36 0.80
CA ARG A 54 11.20 -3.46 -0.32
C ARG A 54 11.09 -4.12 -1.69
N THR A 55 11.08 -5.44 -1.77
CA THR A 55 10.90 -6.15 -3.04
C THR A 55 9.43 -6.45 -3.34
N LEU A 56 8.51 -6.11 -2.44
CA LEU A 56 7.09 -6.46 -2.54
C LEU A 56 6.24 -5.28 -3.00
N LEU A 57 5.23 -5.58 -3.82
CA LEU A 57 4.09 -4.70 -4.02
C LEU A 57 3.20 -4.71 -2.77
N TYR A 58 2.44 -3.64 -2.56
CA TYR A 58 1.60 -3.52 -1.38
C TYR A 58 0.56 -4.67 -1.28
N SER A 59 0.02 -5.10 -2.42
CA SER A 59 -0.92 -6.24 -2.52
C SER A 59 -0.32 -7.59 -2.11
N GLU A 60 1.00 -7.75 -2.17
CA GLU A 60 1.71 -8.99 -1.89
C GLU A 60 2.11 -9.11 -0.42
N VAL A 61 2.20 -8.00 0.30
CA VAL A 61 2.60 -7.95 1.71
C VAL A 61 1.82 -8.96 2.57
N PRO A 62 0.48 -9.10 2.45
CA PRO A 62 -0.29 -10.09 3.21
C PRO A 62 0.14 -11.55 3.02
N SER A 63 0.77 -11.89 1.88
CA SER A 63 1.27 -13.24 1.64
C SER A 63 2.49 -13.57 2.50
N TYR A 64 3.27 -12.56 2.94
CA TYR A 64 4.52 -12.74 3.69
C TYR A 64 4.48 -12.18 5.11
N TYR A 65 3.58 -11.23 5.37
CA TYR A 65 3.42 -10.54 6.64
C TYR A 65 1.97 -10.59 7.11
N THR A 66 1.79 -10.71 8.42
CA THR A 66 0.49 -10.64 9.09
C THR A 66 0.29 -9.26 9.70
N TRP A 67 -0.90 -8.71 9.53
CA TRP A 67 -1.27 -7.44 10.15
C TRP A 67 -1.56 -7.62 11.65
N ASN A 68 -0.90 -6.84 12.50
CA ASN A 68 -1.20 -6.74 13.92
C ASN A 68 -2.06 -5.51 14.18
N GLU A 69 -3.37 -5.71 14.32
CA GLU A 69 -4.37 -4.64 14.50
C GLU A 69 -4.13 -3.80 15.75
N THR A 70 -3.67 -4.40 16.86
CA THR A 70 -3.42 -3.70 18.13
C THR A 70 -2.21 -2.79 18.04
N LYS A 71 -1.11 -3.28 17.45
CA LYS A 71 0.15 -2.55 17.34
C LYS A 71 0.25 -1.71 16.06
N LYS A 72 -0.70 -1.86 15.13
CA LYS A 72 -0.72 -1.22 13.81
C LYS A 72 0.57 -1.43 13.00
N VAL A 73 1.07 -2.66 12.99
CA VAL A 73 2.30 -3.05 12.28
C VAL A 73 2.14 -4.36 11.54
N PHE A 74 2.90 -4.54 10.47
CA PHE A 74 3.10 -5.84 9.84
C PHE A 74 4.18 -6.64 10.57
N LYS A 75 3.98 -7.95 10.68
CA LYS A 75 4.96 -8.90 11.26
C LYS A 75 5.18 -10.06 10.30
N ARG A 76 6.44 -10.47 10.12
CA ARG A 76 6.79 -11.62 9.28
C ARG A 76 5.98 -12.85 9.69
N ARG A 77 5.49 -13.60 8.69
CA ARG A 77 4.90 -14.91 8.91
C ARG A 77 5.97 -15.88 9.42
N ARG A 78 5.54 -16.81 10.26
CA ARG A 78 6.41 -17.85 10.86
C ARG A 78 6.12 -19.25 10.34
N ARG A 79 5.20 -19.36 9.38
CA ARG A 79 4.73 -20.60 8.76
C ARG A 79 4.29 -20.31 7.33
N GLY A 80 4.16 -21.37 6.53
CA GLY A 80 3.87 -21.30 5.10
C GLY A 80 4.96 -21.98 4.29
N GLU A 81 4.94 -21.76 2.98
CA GLU A 81 5.99 -22.22 2.06
C GLU A 81 7.24 -21.35 2.25
N PRO A 82 8.42 -21.94 2.54
CA PRO A 82 9.67 -21.18 2.56
C PRO A 82 9.90 -20.51 1.20
N VAL A 83 10.40 -19.28 1.22
CA VAL A 83 10.78 -18.59 -0.03
C VAL A 83 12.21 -18.95 -0.38
N ASP A 84 12.41 -19.52 -1.57
CA ASP A 84 13.72 -19.91 -2.07
C ASP A 84 14.71 -18.74 -2.03
N GLY A 85 15.91 -18.99 -1.49
CA GLY A 85 16.96 -17.98 -1.36
C GLY A 85 16.70 -16.91 -0.28
N GLN A 86 15.62 -17.00 0.50
CA GLN A 86 15.27 -16.03 1.54
C GLN A 86 15.04 -16.70 2.90
N PRO A 87 16.11 -17.00 3.66
CA PRO A 87 16.01 -17.69 4.94
C PRO A 87 15.09 -16.96 5.94
N GLY A 88 14.16 -17.72 6.53
CA GLY A 88 13.21 -17.19 7.51
C GLY A 88 12.08 -16.35 6.90
N ILE A 89 11.93 -16.33 5.58
CA ILE A 89 10.76 -15.79 4.89
C ILE A 89 9.83 -16.94 4.50
N PHE A 90 8.55 -16.78 4.84
CA PHE A 90 7.51 -17.74 4.53
C PHE A 90 6.37 -17.05 3.78
N ARG A 91 5.80 -17.77 2.82
CA ARG A 91 4.68 -17.35 1.99
C ARG A 91 3.44 -18.19 2.31
N GLU A 92 2.30 -17.53 2.45
CA GLU A 92 0.98 -18.17 2.51
C GLU A 92 0.09 -17.66 1.37
N ASN A 93 -0.93 -18.45 1.02
CA ASN A 93 -1.97 -18.06 0.07
C ASN A 93 -2.95 -17.05 0.71
N THR A 94 -2.49 -15.82 0.93
CA THR A 94 -3.30 -14.69 1.44
C THR A 94 -3.29 -13.57 0.41
N ILE A 95 -4.49 -13.07 0.07
CA ILE A 95 -4.69 -12.00 -0.91
C ILE A 95 -4.82 -10.66 -0.19
N GLY A 96 -3.96 -9.69 -0.56
CA GLY A 96 -4.13 -8.29 -0.20
C GLY A 96 -5.09 -7.58 -1.15
N ARG A 97 -6.23 -7.12 -0.65
CA ARG A 97 -7.24 -6.44 -1.46
C ARG A 97 -7.28 -4.96 -1.14
N LEU A 98 -6.87 -4.16 -2.13
CA LEU A 98 -6.90 -2.71 -2.11
C LEU A 98 -8.29 -2.22 -2.49
N TYR A 99 -9.06 -1.74 -1.53
CA TYR A 99 -10.38 -1.14 -1.77
C TYR A 99 -10.27 0.38 -1.84
N THR A 100 -10.86 0.96 -2.89
CA THR A 100 -10.96 2.41 -3.06
C THR A 100 -12.22 2.92 -2.36
N VAL A 101 -12.13 4.11 -1.75
CA VAL A 101 -13.29 4.78 -1.16
C VAL A 101 -13.50 6.15 -1.83
N HIS A 102 -14.69 6.30 -2.43
CA HIS A 102 -15.33 7.44 -3.10
C HIS A 102 -14.69 8.04 -4.37
N SER A 103 -15.57 8.22 -5.36
CA SER A 103 -15.38 8.63 -6.77
C SER A 103 -14.95 10.08 -7.00
N ASN A 104 -14.76 10.88 -5.95
CA ASN A 104 -14.39 12.30 -6.07
C ASN A 104 -12.87 12.55 -5.88
N GLN A 105 -12.06 11.49 -5.79
CA GLN A 105 -10.61 11.58 -5.54
C GLN A 105 -9.79 10.97 -6.68
N ASN A 106 -9.58 11.74 -7.75
CA ASN A 106 -8.74 11.34 -8.88
C ASN A 106 -7.35 10.84 -8.43
N GLU A 107 -6.76 11.50 -7.43
CA GLU A 107 -5.42 11.14 -6.93
C GLU A 107 -5.36 9.81 -6.17
N CYS A 108 -6.43 9.38 -5.49
CA CYS A 108 -6.46 8.06 -4.84
C CYS A 108 -6.44 6.91 -5.85
N PHE A 109 -7.01 7.12 -7.04
CA PHE A 109 -6.93 6.15 -8.14
C PHE A 109 -5.48 5.97 -8.61
N TYR A 110 -4.77 7.07 -8.85
CA TYR A 110 -3.36 7.02 -9.26
C TYR A 110 -2.45 6.49 -8.15
N LEU A 111 -2.69 6.85 -6.89
CA LEU A 111 -2.00 6.26 -5.74
C LEU A 111 -2.18 4.73 -5.72
N ARG A 112 -3.40 4.23 -5.93
CA ARG A 112 -3.66 2.79 -6.01
C ARG A 112 -2.86 2.16 -7.16
N MET A 113 -2.80 2.80 -8.33
CA MET A 113 -2.02 2.29 -9.46
C MET A 113 -0.53 2.20 -9.13
N LEU A 114 0.04 3.20 -8.46
CA LEU A 114 1.43 3.14 -8.03
C LEU A 114 1.64 2.03 -7.00
N LEU A 115 0.76 1.85 -6.02
CA LEU A 115 0.88 0.81 -4.99
C LEU A 115 0.80 -0.63 -5.52
N VAL A 116 0.26 -0.84 -6.73
CA VAL A 116 0.22 -2.15 -7.39
C VAL A 116 1.28 -2.32 -8.48
N ASN A 117 2.08 -1.29 -8.78
CA ASN A 117 3.14 -1.34 -9.80
C ASN A 117 4.54 -0.98 -9.26
N VAL A 118 4.61 -0.26 -8.13
CA VAL A 118 5.87 0.21 -7.52
C VAL A 118 6.14 -0.61 -6.25
N PRO A 119 7.20 -1.44 -6.23
CA PRO A 119 7.55 -2.21 -5.06
C PRO A 119 8.24 -1.35 -4.00
N GLY A 120 7.98 -1.68 -2.74
CA GLY A 120 8.78 -1.18 -1.62
C GLY A 120 8.84 0.33 -1.34
N PRO A 121 7.84 1.18 -1.70
CA PRO A 121 7.92 2.60 -1.40
C PRO A 121 8.00 2.83 0.12
N ARG A 122 8.82 3.78 0.56
CA ARG A 122 8.99 4.09 1.99
C ARG A 122 8.18 5.29 2.47
N SER A 123 7.45 5.95 1.57
CA SER A 123 6.56 7.07 1.89
C SER A 123 5.63 7.42 0.72
N PHE A 124 4.65 8.29 0.97
CA PHE A 124 3.86 8.95 -0.09
C PHE A 124 4.74 9.75 -1.06
N HIS A 125 5.81 10.37 -0.55
CA HIS A 125 6.71 11.16 -1.39
C HIS A 125 7.49 10.27 -2.37
N GLU A 126 8.01 9.13 -1.91
CA GLU A 126 8.77 8.21 -2.76
C GLU A 126 7.94 7.60 -3.88
N LEU A 127 6.64 7.40 -3.67
CA LEU A 127 5.71 6.99 -4.74
C LEU A 127 5.64 7.98 -5.90
N LYS A 128 6.04 9.24 -5.68
CA LYS A 128 6.08 10.27 -6.72
C LYS A 128 7.45 10.44 -7.35
N ILE A 129 8.45 9.64 -6.97
CA ILE A 129 9.79 9.69 -7.58
C ILE A 129 9.85 8.66 -8.70
N VAL A 130 10.10 9.12 -9.92
CA VAL A 130 10.28 8.27 -11.11
C VAL A 130 11.60 8.68 -11.76
N ASP A 131 12.49 7.71 -11.96
CA ASP A 131 13.82 7.94 -12.56
C ASP A 131 14.61 9.09 -11.90
N GLY A 132 14.49 9.23 -10.58
CA GLY A 132 15.15 10.28 -9.79
C GLY A 132 14.47 11.65 -9.83
N VAL A 133 13.35 11.80 -10.54
CA VAL A 133 12.58 13.04 -10.63
C VAL A 133 11.34 12.97 -9.73
N THR A 134 11.19 13.96 -8.86
CA THR A 134 9.99 14.08 -8.01
C THR A 134 8.85 14.76 -8.78
N HIS A 135 7.73 14.06 -8.88
CA HIS A 135 6.51 14.54 -9.51
C HIS A 135 5.57 15.23 -8.51
N ALA A 136 4.79 16.21 -9.00
CA ALA A 136 3.87 16.97 -8.15
C ALA A 136 2.70 16.12 -7.63
N THR A 137 2.12 15.30 -8.52
CA THR A 137 0.93 14.49 -8.27
C THR A 137 1.18 13.01 -8.56
N PHE A 138 0.38 12.13 -7.96
CA PHE A 138 0.42 10.69 -8.26
C PHE A 138 0.04 10.42 -9.71
N ARG A 139 -0.86 11.21 -10.30
CA ARG A 139 -1.16 11.15 -11.74
C ARG A 139 0.09 11.36 -12.58
N SER A 140 0.85 12.43 -12.31
CA SER A 140 2.05 12.74 -13.10
C SER A 140 3.16 11.70 -12.93
N ALA A 141 3.27 11.07 -11.75
CA ALA A 141 4.15 9.91 -11.55
C ALA A 141 3.68 8.69 -12.35
N CYS A 142 2.36 8.40 -12.38
CA CYS A 142 1.81 7.34 -13.24
C CYS A 142 2.08 7.60 -14.72
N GLN A 143 1.98 8.85 -15.18
CA GLN A 143 2.31 9.23 -16.55
C GLN A 143 3.78 8.98 -16.87
N ALA A 144 4.69 9.38 -15.98
CA ALA A 144 6.13 9.15 -16.16
C ALA A 144 6.48 7.65 -16.19
N LEU A 145 5.76 6.83 -15.43
CA LEU A 145 5.87 5.36 -15.47
C LEU A 145 5.15 4.69 -16.65
N ASN A 146 4.55 5.47 -17.56
CA ASN A 146 3.74 4.97 -18.68
C ASN A 146 2.58 4.04 -18.24
N LEU A 147 2.00 4.29 -17.07
CA LEU A 147 0.85 3.54 -16.55
C LEU A 147 -0.49 4.09 -17.05
N LEU A 148 -0.49 5.24 -17.74
CA LEU A 148 -1.68 5.84 -18.34
C LEU A 148 -1.62 5.69 -19.85
N GLU A 149 -2.77 5.41 -20.48
CA GLU A 149 -2.90 5.52 -21.93
C GLU A 149 -2.64 6.98 -22.35
N SER A 150 -1.88 7.19 -23.42
CA SER A 150 -1.71 8.53 -23.98
C SER A 150 -2.99 8.94 -24.71
N ASP A 151 -3.47 10.16 -24.50
CA ASP A 151 -4.61 10.74 -25.24
C ASP A 151 -4.33 10.92 -26.75
N GLN A 152 -3.19 10.46 -27.30
CA GLN A 152 -2.82 10.58 -28.71
C GLN A 152 -3.36 9.48 -29.64
N GLN A 153 -4.31 8.65 -29.18
CA GLN A 153 -4.91 7.57 -30.00
C GLN A 153 -5.98 8.03 -31.04
N TRP A 154 -5.88 9.26 -31.58
CA TRP A 154 -6.75 9.71 -32.69
C TRP A 154 -6.02 10.59 -33.70
N ILE A 155 -4.96 10.07 -34.34
CA ILE A 155 -4.50 10.64 -35.60
C ILE A 155 -4.39 9.54 -36.66
N TYR A 156 -5.32 9.61 -37.61
CA TYR A 156 -5.45 8.89 -38.90
C TYR A 156 -6.00 7.44 -38.89
N VAL A 157 -7.30 7.34 -39.19
CA VAL A 157 -7.81 6.49 -40.28
C VAL A 157 -8.73 7.33 -41.16
#